data_AF-A0A060XYG3-F1
#
_entry.id   AF-A0A060XYG3-F1
#
_cell.length_a   1.000
_cell.length_b   1.000
_cell.length_c   1.000
_cell.angle_alpha   90.00
_cell.angle_beta   90.00
_cell.angle_gamma   90.00
#
_symmetry.space_group_name_H-M   'P 1'
#
loop_
_entity.id
_entity.type
_entity.pdbx_description
1 polymer ?
#
loop_
_entity_poly.entity_id
_entity_poly.type
_entity_poly.pdbx_seq_one_letter_code
_entity_poly.pdbx_strand_id
1 'polypeptide(L)'
;MVTYCSFCNEPFSLGVLQLLKTQLETAPPHELKNVFQLLQELLVVEDPLQTQRLKYAFESEKGLLALMHQSNNVDSSRCYQCVKFLVTLAQKCVPAKDYFKDLSGHWSWAVQWLQKKMSEHYWTPQSNVSNETSTAKTFQRTISAQDTLAYATALLNEKEPSGSSNGSDGSPANENADRSLRQGSESPMMLGDSKSDLEDVDP
;
A
#
# COMPACT_ATOMS: atom_id res chain seq x y z
N MET A 1 12.99 14.02 -21.38
CA MET A 1 13.03 15.49 -21.59
C MET A 1 12.33 16.22 -20.45
N VAL A 2 11.07 15.90 -20.12
CA VAL A 2 10.35 16.53 -18.99
C VAL A 2 11.10 16.38 -17.66
N THR A 3 11.53 15.17 -17.31
CA THR A 3 12.32 14.91 -16.08
C THR A 3 13.59 15.76 -15.99
N TYR A 4 14.34 15.88 -17.09
CA TYR A 4 15.55 16.70 -17.17
C TYR A 4 15.23 18.19 -16.98
N CYS A 5 14.18 18.72 -17.64
CA CYS A 5 13.77 20.11 -17.48
C CYS A 5 13.22 20.42 -16.07
N SER A 6 12.70 19.41 -15.36
CA SER A 6 12.15 19.53 -14.01
C SER A 6 13.20 19.50 -12.90
N PHE A 7 14.38 18.93 -13.16
CA PHE A 7 15.44 18.78 -12.16
C PHE A 7 15.87 20.15 -11.61
N CYS A 8 15.70 20.36 -10.31
CA CYS A 8 15.97 21.62 -9.60
C CYS A 8 15.29 22.87 -10.22
N ASN A 9 14.22 22.68 -11.00
CA ASN A 9 13.53 23.75 -11.71
C ASN A 9 12.08 23.82 -11.25
N GLU A 10 11.86 24.60 -10.20
CA GLU A 10 10.55 24.77 -9.57
C GLU A 10 9.51 25.36 -10.53
N PRO A 11 9.74 26.48 -11.26
CA PRO A 11 8.74 27.04 -12.16
C PRO A 11 8.28 26.04 -13.24
N PHE A 12 9.22 25.30 -13.84
CA PHE A 12 8.89 24.29 -14.82
C PHE A 12 8.10 23.13 -14.20
N SER A 13 8.56 22.61 -13.05
CA SER A 13 7.88 21.52 -12.34
C SER A 13 6.44 21.87 -11.97
N LEU A 14 6.22 23.07 -11.41
CA LEU A 14 4.88 23.53 -11.02
C LEU A 14 3.98 23.78 -12.24
N GLY A 15 4.53 24.35 -13.32
CA GLY A 15 3.80 24.53 -14.57
C GLY A 15 3.31 23.20 -15.15
N VAL A 16 4.17 22.18 -15.20
CA VAL A 16 3.78 20.83 -15.65
C VAL A 16 2.76 20.21 -14.71
N LEU A 17 2.94 20.30 -13.38
CA LEU A 17 1.98 19.78 -12.41
C LEU A 17 0.59 20.41 -12.55
N GLN A 18 0.53 21.72 -12.79
CA GLN A 18 -0.73 22.43 -12.99
C GLN A 18 -1.48 21.93 -14.25
N LEU A 19 -0.74 21.71 -15.34
CA LEU A 19 -1.32 21.13 -16.57
C LEU A 19 -1.81 19.69 -16.33
N LEU A 20 -0.99 18.86 -15.68
CA LEU A 20 -1.34 17.47 -15.37
C LEU A 20 -2.60 17.37 -14.50
N LYS A 21 -2.73 18.20 -13.46
CA LYS A 21 -3.93 18.24 -12.61
C LYS A 21 -5.20 18.55 -13.42
N THR A 22 -5.11 19.50 -14.33
CA THR A 22 -6.22 19.85 -15.23
C THR A 22 -6.59 18.66 -16.11
N GLN A 23 -5.61 17.92 -16.64
CA GLN A 23 -5.86 16.71 -17.42
C GLN A 23 -6.46 15.58 -16.58
N LEU A 24 -5.99 15.35 -15.35
CA LEU A 24 -6.58 14.35 -14.44
C LEU A 24 -8.06 14.63 -14.11
N GLU A 25 -8.44 15.91 -14.03
CA GLU A 25 -9.81 16.33 -13.76
C GLU A 25 -10.72 16.24 -15.00
N THR A 26 -10.20 16.45 -16.21
CA THR A 26 -11.05 16.65 -17.39
C THR A 26 -10.97 15.53 -18.42
N ALA A 27 -9.88 14.78 -18.47
CA ALA A 27 -9.68 13.74 -19.48
C ALA A 27 -10.64 12.55 -19.30
N PRO A 28 -11.05 11.89 -20.40
CA PRO A 28 -11.76 10.62 -20.35
C PRO A 28 -11.01 9.56 -19.53
N PRO A 29 -11.71 8.64 -18.83
CA PRO A 29 -11.06 7.65 -17.95
C PRO A 29 -9.96 6.80 -18.61
N HIS A 30 -10.08 6.51 -19.90
CA HIS A 30 -9.12 5.68 -20.65
C HIS A 30 -7.83 6.42 -21.04
N GLU A 31 -7.80 7.75 -20.99
CA GLU A 31 -6.60 8.55 -21.28
C GLU A 31 -5.75 8.79 -20.01
N LEU A 32 -6.36 8.65 -18.83
CA LEU A 32 -5.71 8.94 -17.55
C LEU A 32 -4.43 8.14 -17.33
N LYS A 33 -4.32 6.92 -17.88
CA LYS A 33 -3.11 6.10 -17.80
C LYS A 33 -1.86 6.87 -18.25
N ASN A 34 -1.93 7.59 -19.35
CA ASN A 34 -0.79 8.34 -19.89
C ASN A 34 -0.48 9.57 -19.03
N VAL A 35 -1.53 10.22 -18.50
CA VAL A 35 -1.39 11.37 -17.58
C VAL A 35 -0.71 10.94 -16.27
N PHE A 36 -1.13 9.81 -15.70
CA PHE A 36 -0.51 9.22 -14.51
C PHE A 36 0.93 8.78 -14.76
N GLN A 37 1.25 8.22 -15.93
CA GLN A 37 2.61 7.84 -16.28
C GLN A 37 3.54 9.07 -16.28
N LEU A 38 3.14 10.17 -16.92
CA LEU A 38 3.92 11.40 -16.93
C LEU A 38 4.02 12.04 -15.54
N LEU A 39 2.93 11.99 -14.76
CA LEU A 39 2.97 12.44 -13.37
C LEU A 39 3.95 11.59 -12.53
N GLN A 40 3.96 10.27 -12.72
CA GLN A 40 4.90 9.39 -12.02
C GLN A 40 6.33 9.80 -12.32
N GLU A 41 6.68 9.98 -13.60
CA GLU A 41 8.02 10.39 -14.03
C GLU A 41 8.47 11.68 -13.35
N LEU A 42 7.55 12.65 -13.17
CA LEU A 42 7.83 13.91 -12.52
C LEU A 42 8.00 13.78 -11.00
N LEU A 43 7.18 12.96 -10.35
CA LEU A 43 7.20 12.79 -8.88
C LEU A 43 8.37 11.93 -8.38
N VAL A 44 8.94 11.07 -9.24
CA VAL A 44 10.13 10.27 -8.90
C VAL A 44 11.46 10.97 -9.20
N VAL A 45 11.45 12.21 -9.72
CA VAL A 45 12.70 12.97 -9.91
C VAL A 45 13.34 13.20 -8.53
N GLU A 46 14.52 12.64 -8.32
CA GLU A 46 15.31 12.75 -7.10
C GLU A 46 16.12 14.05 -7.10
N ASP A 47 15.55 15.10 -6.52
CA ASP A 47 16.20 16.39 -6.33
C ASP A 47 15.62 17.07 -5.07
N PRO A 48 16.14 18.24 -4.64
CA PRO A 48 15.64 18.95 -3.46
C PRO A 48 14.16 19.38 -3.51
N LEU A 49 13.51 19.35 -4.68
CA LEU A 49 12.11 19.73 -4.89
C LEU A 49 11.14 18.55 -4.88
N GLN A 50 11.61 17.31 -4.73
CA GLN A 50 10.75 16.12 -4.82
C GLN A 50 9.57 16.15 -3.84
N THR A 51 9.83 16.45 -2.58
CA THR A 51 8.78 16.56 -1.54
C THR A 51 7.79 17.68 -1.85
N GLN A 52 8.26 18.80 -2.41
CA GLN A 52 7.37 19.89 -2.83
C GLN A 52 6.48 19.47 -4.01
N ARG A 53 7.01 18.71 -4.97
CA ARG A 53 6.21 18.15 -6.07
C ARG A 53 5.15 17.18 -5.57
N LEU A 54 5.49 16.30 -4.61
CA LEU A 54 4.53 15.39 -3.96
C LEU A 54 3.41 16.18 -3.26
N LYS A 55 3.77 17.12 -2.39
CA LYS A 55 2.81 17.97 -1.67
C LYS A 55 1.89 18.74 -2.62
N TYR A 56 2.45 19.34 -3.68
CA TYR A 56 1.65 20.05 -4.66
C TYR A 56 0.68 19.12 -5.41
N ALA A 57 1.14 17.94 -5.83
CA ALA A 57 0.31 16.99 -6.56
C ALA A 57 -0.85 16.46 -5.71
N PHE A 58 -0.62 16.13 -4.44
CA PHE A 58 -1.62 15.46 -3.61
C PHE A 58 -2.48 16.41 -2.76
N GLU A 59 -1.87 17.38 -2.08
CA GLU A 59 -2.51 18.18 -1.02
C GLU A 59 -3.00 19.57 -1.46
N SER A 60 -2.63 20.04 -2.65
CA SER A 60 -3.14 21.34 -3.12
C SER A 60 -4.67 21.34 -3.27
N GLU A 61 -5.29 22.52 -3.32
CA GLU A 61 -6.77 22.68 -3.41
C GLU A 61 -7.42 21.84 -4.52
N LYS A 62 -6.72 21.66 -5.64
CA LYS A 62 -7.12 20.80 -6.78
C LYS A 62 -6.23 19.57 -6.95
N GLY A 63 -5.60 19.12 -5.87
CA GLY A 63 -4.72 17.97 -5.84
C GLY A 63 -5.46 16.64 -5.94
N LEU A 64 -4.70 15.54 -6.02
CA LEU A 64 -5.24 14.20 -6.18
C LEU A 64 -6.17 13.79 -5.04
N LEU A 65 -5.91 14.20 -3.79
CA LEU A 65 -6.80 13.87 -2.68
C LEU A 65 -8.17 14.54 -2.83
N ALA A 66 -8.19 15.81 -3.25
CA ALA A 66 -9.42 16.51 -3.55
C ALA A 66 -10.18 15.86 -4.72
N LEU A 67 -9.45 15.51 -5.80
CA LEU A 67 -10.02 14.82 -6.95
C LEU A 67 -10.62 13.46 -6.58
N MET A 68 -9.95 12.69 -5.71
CA MET A 68 -10.45 11.42 -5.19
C MET A 68 -11.77 11.59 -4.45
N HIS A 69 -11.86 12.58 -3.56
CA HIS A 69 -13.11 12.89 -2.85
C HIS A 69 -14.24 13.26 -3.81
N GLN A 70 -13.96 14.10 -4.80
CA GLN A 70 -14.97 14.57 -5.75
C GLN A 70 -15.46 13.45 -6.68
N SER A 71 -14.56 12.54 -7.10
CA SER A 71 -14.86 11.51 -8.09
C SER A 71 -15.42 10.21 -7.51
N ASN A 72 -15.29 9.96 -6.21
CA ASN A 72 -15.61 8.65 -5.60
C ASN A 72 -17.02 8.08 -5.88
N ASN A 73 -17.99 8.94 -6.17
CA ASN A 73 -19.37 8.57 -6.49
C ASN A 73 -19.75 8.81 -7.96
N VAL A 74 -19.28 9.91 -8.56
CA VAL A 74 -19.67 10.32 -9.93
C VAL A 74 -18.76 9.75 -11.03
N ASP A 75 -17.52 9.42 -10.67
CA ASP A 75 -16.52 8.79 -11.54
C ASP A 75 -15.64 7.86 -10.70
N SER A 76 -16.26 6.80 -10.22
CA SER A 76 -15.63 5.81 -9.33
C SER A 76 -14.42 5.12 -9.98
N SER A 77 -14.39 5.01 -11.32
CA SER A 77 -13.20 4.53 -12.05
C SER A 77 -12.02 5.50 -11.89
N ARG A 78 -12.23 6.81 -12.01
CA ARG A 78 -11.18 7.81 -11.81
C ARG A 78 -10.67 7.83 -10.38
N CYS A 79 -11.57 7.76 -9.40
CA CYS A 79 -11.20 7.67 -7.99
C CYS A 79 -10.28 6.46 -7.76
N TYR A 80 -10.66 5.28 -8.27
CA TYR A 80 -9.83 4.09 -8.20
C TYR A 80 -8.48 4.26 -8.89
N GLN A 81 -8.42 4.86 -10.10
CA GLN A 81 -7.15 5.09 -10.78
C GLN A 81 -6.21 6.00 -9.98
N CYS A 82 -6.74 6.99 -9.24
CA CYS A 82 -5.95 7.81 -8.31
C CYS A 82 -5.41 6.98 -7.13
N VAL A 83 -6.23 6.09 -6.54
CA VAL A 83 -5.78 5.16 -5.48
C VAL A 83 -4.68 4.23 -6.00
N LYS A 84 -4.90 3.64 -7.18
CA LYS A 84 -3.91 2.76 -7.83
C LYS A 84 -2.61 3.51 -8.09
N PHE A 85 -2.67 4.76 -8.54
CA PHE A 85 -1.49 5.60 -8.75
C PHE A 85 -0.72 5.86 -7.45
N LEU A 86 -1.41 6.24 -6.36
CA LEU A 86 -0.81 6.45 -5.04
C LEU A 86 -0.02 5.21 -4.59
N VAL A 87 -0.67 4.04 -4.63
CA VAL A 87 -0.05 2.76 -4.25
C VAL A 87 1.14 2.43 -5.15
N THR A 88 0.99 2.59 -6.46
CA THR A 88 2.05 2.32 -7.44
C THR A 88 3.26 3.22 -7.22
N LEU A 89 3.03 4.49 -6.89
CA LEU A 89 4.10 5.44 -6.61
C LEU A 89 4.85 5.07 -5.32
N ALA A 90 4.12 4.70 -4.25
CA ALA A 90 4.70 4.25 -2.99
C ALA A 90 5.59 3.00 -3.16
N GLN A 91 5.21 2.08 -4.05
CA GLN A 91 6.00 0.86 -4.32
C GLN A 91 7.32 1.14 -5.07
N LYS A 92 7.37 2.23 -5.85
CA LYS A 92 8.51 2.54 -6.73
C LYS A 92 9.43 3.61 -6.16
N CYS A 93 8.98 4.40 -5.20
CA CYS A 93 9.68 5.58 -4.71
C CYS A 93 9.61 5.64 -3.19
N VAL A 94 10.74 5.38 -2.52
CA VAL A 94 10.83 5.40 -1.05
C VAL A 94 10.44 6.76 -0.45
N PRO A 95 10.92 7.91 -0.97
CA PRO A 95 10.44 9.22 -0.49
C PRO A 95 8.92 9.41 -0.59
N ALA A 96 8.29 8.88 -1.65
CA ALA A 96 6.84 8.94 -1.78
C ALA A 96 6.13 8.00 -0.81
N LYS A 97 6.69 6.80 -0.58
CA LYS A 97 6.20 5.84 0.41
C LYS A 97 6.15 6.48 1.81
N ASP A 98 7.27 7.06 2.25
CA ASP A 98 7.39 7.70 3.56
C ASP A 98 6.41 8.88 3.68
N TYR A 99 6.35 9.72 2.64
CA TYR A 99 5.37 10.80 2.55
C TYR A 99 3.91 10.31 2.71
N PHE A 100 3.52 9.20 2.08
CA PHE A 100 2.16 8.66 2.22
C PHE A 100 1.88 8.03 3.59
N LYS A 101 2.89 7.50 4.27
CA LYS A 101 2.75 7.01 5.65
C LYS A 101 2.43 8.17 6.59
N ASP A 102 3.17 9.27 6.47
CA ASP A 102 2.93 10.51 7.23
C ASP A 102 1.56 11.12 6.90
N LEU A 103 1.12 11.00 5.65
CA LEU A 103 -0.16 11.52 5.18
C LEU A 103 -1.35 10.56 5.38
N SER A 104 -1.16 9.41 6.03
CA SER A 104 -2.16 8.34 6.19
C SER A 104 -3.55 8.81 6.66
N GLY A 105 -3.61 9.79 7.56
CA GLY A 105 -4.85 10.40 8.02
C GLY A 105 -5.72 11.02 6.91
N HIS A 106 -5.12 11.50 5.83
CA HIS A 106 -5.83 12.20 4.75
C HIS A 106 -6.38 11.26 3.66
N TRP A 107 -5.82 10.06 3.52
CA TRP A 107 -6.18 9.15 2.42
C TRP A 107 -6.65 7.76 2.91
N SER A 108 -6.57 7.45 4.20
CA SER A 108 -7.05 6.18 4.75
C SER A 108 -8.52 5.89 4.44
N TRP A 109 -9.35 6.93 4.30
CA TRP A 109 -10.73 6.81 3.84
C TRP A 109 -10.83 6.14 2.45
N ALA A 110 -9.84 6.34 1.57
CA ALA A 110 -9.84 5.78 0.23
C ALA A 110 -9.65 4.25 0.26
N VAL A 111 -8.91 3.73 1.24
CA VAL A 111 -8.79 2.29 1.49
C VAL A 111 -10.12 1.72 1.94
N GLN A 112 -10.80 2.39 2.88
CA GLN A 112 -12.14 2.00 3.34
C GLN A 112 -13.17 2.05 2.20
N TRP A 113 -13.09 3.10 1.36
CA TRP A 113 -13.92 3.23 0.16
C TRP A 113 -13.69 2.08 -0.83
N LEU A 114 -12.43 1.75 -1.13
CA LEU A 114 -12.09 0.67 -2.05
C LEU A 114 -12.50 -0.69 -1.49
N GLN A 115 -12.29 -0.92 -0.20
CA GLN A 115 -12.76 -2.12 0.50
C GLN A 115 -14.28 -2.28 0.39
N LYS A 116 -15.04 -1.20 0.65
CA LYS A 116 -16.49 -1.19 0.48
C LYS A 116 -16.88 -1.52 -0.96
N LYS A 117 -16.28 -0.82 -1.94
CA LYS A 117 -16.54 -1.04 -3.38
C LYS A 117 -16.27 -2.49 -3.81
N MET A 118 -15.21 -3.09 -3.27
CA MET A 118 -14.88 -4.50 -3.51
C MET A 118 -15.92 -5.46 -2.92
N SER A 119 -16.43 -5.16 -1.71
CA SER A 119 -17.39 -6.02 -1.01
C SER A 119 -18.85 -5.88 -1.47
N GLU A 120 -19.22 -4.76 -2.11
CA GLU A 120 -20.58 -4.48 -2.58
C GLU A 120 -21.13 -5.64 -3.45
N HIS A 121 -22.14 -6.35 -2.93
CA HIS A 121 -22.73 -7.55 -3.52
C HIS A 121 -23.56 -7.22 -4.77
N TYR A 122 -22.96 -7.39 -5.94
CA TYR A 122 -23.66 -7.83 -7.15
C TYR A 122 -22.89 -9.03 -7.68
N TRP A 123 -23.60 -10.15 -7.83
CA TRP A 123 -23.05 -11.40 -8.33
C TRP A 123 -22.65 -11.19 -9.80
N THR A 124 -21.38 -10.90 -10.03
CA THR A 124 -20.65 -11.29 -11.24
C THR A 124 -19.16 -11.27 -10.89
N PRO A 125 -18.48 -12.43 -10.90
CA PRO A 125 -17.06 -12.50 -10.61
C PRO A 125 -16.28 -11.77 -11.69
N GLN A 126 -15.25 -11.03 -11.27
CA GLN A 126 -14.10 -10.62 -12.09
C GLN A 126 -14.48 -10.09 -13.49
N SER A 127 -14.72 -8.79 -13.61
CA SER A 127 -14.91 -8.18 -14.93
C SER A 127 -13.64 -8.33 -15.78
N ASN A 128 -13.76 -8.89 -16.99
CA ASN A 128 -12.66 -8.87 -17.99
C ASN A 128 -12.33 -7.45 -18.49
N VAL A 129 -13.13 -6.45 -18.08
CA VAL A 129 -12.97 -5.04 -18.43
C VAL A 129 -12.14 -4.35 -17.34
N SER A 130 -11.01 -3.75 -17.72
CA SER A 130 -10.13 -3.02 -16.80
C SER A 130 -10.64 -1.61 -16.52
N ASN A 131 -10.38 -1.13 -15.29
CA ASN A 131 -10.61 0.27 -14.91
C ASN A 131 -9.77 1.29 -15.71
N GLU A 132 -8.70 0.86 -16.37
CA GLU A 132 -7.82 1.74 -17.17
C GLU A 132 -8.20 1.81 -18.65
N THR A 133 -8.94 0.82 -19.16
CA THR A 133 -9.32 0.74 -20.58
C THR A 133 -10.81 0.98 -20.80
N SER A 134 -11.62 0.90 -19.74
CA SER A 134 -13.05 1.21 -19.81
C SER A 134 -13.27 2.70 -20.11
N THR A 135 -14.28 2.98 -20.93
CA THR A 135 -14.82 4.34 -21.09
C THR A 135 -15.89 4.66 -20.04
N ALA A 136 -16.38 3.65 -19.31
CA ALA A 136 -17.38 3.83 -18.27
C ALA A 136 -16.77 4.50 -17.04
N LYS A 137 -17.55 5.39 -16.42
CA LYS A 137 -17.22 6.08 -15.15
C LYS A 137 -17.41 5.21 -13.90
N THR A 138 -17.53 3.90 -14.09
CA THR A 138 -17.89 2.93 -13.07
C THR A 138 -16.71 2.03 -12.74
N PHE A 139 -16.46 1.89 -11.45
CA PHE A 139 -15.45 1.00 -10.90
C PHE A 139 -15.74 -0.46 -11.28
N GLN A 140 -14.69 -1.15 -11.72
CA GLN A 140 -14.69 -2.54 -12.10
C GLN A 140 -13.96 -3.38 -11.03
N ARG A 141 -14.56 -4.48 -10.59
CA ARG A 141 -13.96 -5.39 -9.60
C ARG A 141 -13.02 -6.36 -10.32
N THR A 142 -11.74 -6.01 -10.37
CA THR A 142 -10.69 -6.78 -11.03
C THR A 142 -9.66 -7.29 -10.03
N ILE A 143 -8.90 -8.34 -10.40
CA ILE A 143 -7.75 -8.84 -9.62
C ILE A 143 -6.79 -7.69 -9.26
N SER A 144 -6.44 -6.85 -10.23
CA SER A 144 -5.56 -5.70 -10.01
C SER A 144 -6.06 -4.70 -8.97
N ALA A 145 -7.38 -4.59 -8.82
CA ALA A 145 -7.98 -3.72 -7.81
C ALA A 145 -7.96 -4.38 -6.42
N GLN A 146 -8.01 -5.70 -6.35
CA GLN A 146 -7.80 -6.46 -5.11
C GLN A 146 -6.34 -6.33 -4.65
N ASP A 147 -5.39 -6.45 -5.58
CA ASP A 147 -3.96 -6.23 -5.28
C ASP A 147 -3.72 -4.81 -4.78
N THR A 148 -4.32 -3.81 -5.47
CA THR A 148 -4.24 -2.39 -5.06
C THR A 148 -4.75 -2.21 -3.63
N LEU A 149 -5.89 -2.82 -3.28
CA LEU A 149 -6.42 -2.77 -1.92
C LEU A 149 -5.45 -3.39 -0.91
N ALA A 150 -4.92 -4.58 -1.20
CA ALA A 150 -3.98 -5.27 -0.32
C ALA A 150 -2.73 -4.42 -0.03
N TYR A 151 -2.13 -3.85 -1.07
CA TYR A 151 -0.96 -2.97 -0.91
C TYR A 151 -1.30 -1.67 -0.16
N ALA A 152 -2.45 -1.05 -0.44
CA ALA A 152 -2.89 0.14 0.27
C ALA A 152 -3.09 -0.13 1.77
N THR A 153 -3.71 -1.27 2.10
CA THR A 153 -3.88 -1.71 3.50
C THR A 153 -2.53 -1.99 4.16
N ALA A 154 -1.60 -2.64 3.46
CA ALA A 154 -0.26 -2.88 3.99
C ALA A 154 0.49 -1.56 4.28
N LEU A 155 0.40 -0.60 3.36
CA LEU A 155 1.03 0.72 3.50
C LEU A 155 0.54 1.48 4.74
N LEU A 156 -0.76 1.40 5.06
CA LEU A 156 -1.32 2.02 6.27
C LEU A 156 -0.90 1.32 7.58
N ASN A 157 -0.55 0.04 7.53
CA ASN A 157 -0.27 -0.79 8.70
C ASN A 157 1.23 -0.95 8.98
N GLU A 158 2.10 -0.46 8.09
CA GLU A 158 3.55 -0.62 8.20
C GLU A 158 4.11 0.27 9.33
N LYS A 159 4.21 -0.30 10.54
CA LYS A 159 4.83 0.36 11.68
C LYS A 159 6.33 0.58 11.42
N GLU A 160 6.85 1.74 11.82
CA GLU A 160 8.28 1.94 11.97
C GLU A 160 8.83 0.90 12.96
N PRO A 161 9.99 0.24 12.68
CA PRO A 161 10.69 -0.48 13.72
C PRO A 161 11.17 0.58 14.73
N SER A 162 10.40 0.77 15.80
CA SER A 162 10.78 1.62 16.92
C SER A 162 12.11 1.10 17.46
N GLY A 163 13.18 1.83 17.18
CA GLY A 163 14.51 1.59 17.70
C GLY A 163 14.50 1.69 19.21
N SER A 164 14.28 0.57 19.90
CA SER A 164 14.53 0.46 21.34
C SER A 164 16.01 0.17 21.53
N SER A 165 16.83 1.21 21.44
CA SER A 165 18.18 1.21 21.98
C SER A 165 18.10 1.40 23.49
N ASN A 166 17.80 0.33 24.24
CA ASN A 166 18.06 0.30 25.67
C ASN A 166 19.23 -0.64 25.94
N GLY A 167 20.41 -0.01 26.06
CA GLY A 167 21.58 -0.65 26.62
C GLY A 167 21.27 -1.25 27.99
N SER A 168 21.67 -2.50 28.16
CA SER A 168 21.71 -3.16 29.46
C SER A 168 23.12 -3.71 29.61
N ASP A 169 24.04 -2.82 29.96
CA ASP A 169 25.34 -3.18 30.51
C ASP A 169 25.12 -3.42 32.00
N GLY A 170 25.38 -4.65 32.46
CA GLY A 170 25.06 -5.02 33.84
C GLY A 170 25.12 -6.53 34.11
N SER A 171 26.32 -7.10 34.02
CA SER A 171 26.60 -8.39 34.68
C SER A 171 27.19 -8.13 36.07
N PRO A 172 26.68 -8.76 37.13
CA PRO A 172 27.51 -9.08 38.27
C PRO A 172 27.82 -10.59 38.25
N ALA A 173 29.11 -10.89 38.29
CA ALA A 173 29.61 -12.20 38.64
C ALA A 173 29.16 -12.57 40.07
N ASN A 174 28.73 -13.82 40.27
CA ASN A 174 28.70 -14.40 41.61
C ASN A 174 29.33 -15.79 41.54
N GLU A 175 30.57 -15.86 42.00
CA GLU A 175 31.25 -17.09 42.37
C GLU A 175 30.61 -17.62 43.65
N ASN A 176 30.08 -18.84 43.63
CA ASN A 176 30.15 -19.65 44.83
C ASN A 176 30.16 -21.14 44.53
N ALA A 177 31.12 -21.79 45.16
CA ALA A 177 31.50 -23.18 44.99
C ALA A 177 30.66 -24.12 45.86
N ASP A 178 30.72 -25.39 45.49
CA ASP A 178 30.71 -26.57 46.36
C ASP A 178 29.38 -26.99 47.02
N ARG A 179 28.81 -28.13 46.57
CA ARG A 179 28.77 -29.37 47.37
C ARG A 179 27.90 -30.50 46.77
N SER A 180 28.56 -31.66 46.68
CA SER A 180 28.06 -33.02 47.00
C SER A 180 27.03 -33.74 46.12
N LEU A 181 27.57 -34.63 45.28
CA LEU A 181 27.31 -36.07 45.23
C LEU A 181 26.03 -36.58 45.93
N ARG A 182 25.07 -37.12 45.15
CA ARG A 182 24.33 -38.33 45.54
C ARG A 182 23.73 -39.07 44.35
N GLN A 183 23.73 -40.38 44.50
CA GLN A 183 23.66 -41.45 43.52
C GLN A 183 22.28 -42.12 43.54
N GLY A 184 21.90 -42.74 42.41
CA GLY A 184 20.85 -43.76 42.28
C GLY A 184 19.54 -43.24 41.68
N SER A 185 18.77 -43.98 40.88
CA SER A 185 18.88 -45.29 40.24
C SER A 185 17.57 -45.48 39.46
N GLU A 186 17.66 -46.16 38.31
CA GLU A 186 16.61 -46.99 37.67
C GLU A 186 15.38 -46.35 36.98
N SER A 187 15.20 -46.79 35.72
CA SER A 187 14.05 -46.61 34.79
C SER A 187 12.84 -47.50 35.24
N PRO A 188 11.66 -47.65 34.55
CA PRO A 188 11.40 -47.55 33.09
C PRO A 188 9.98 -47.11 32.59
N MET A 189 9.90 -47.02 31.26
CA MET A 189 8.80 -47.25 30.30
C MET A 189 7.32 -47.18 30.73
N MET A 190 6.51 -46.46 29.93
CA MET A 190 5.20 -46.98 29.50
C MET A 190 4.96 -46.72 28.00
N LEU A 191 4.81 -47.85 27.31
CA LEU A 191 4.29 -48.05 25.97
C LEU A 191 2.81 -47.68 25.93
N GLY A 192 2.33 -47.15 24.80
CA GLY A 192 0.91 -46.89 24.57
C GLY A 192 0.62 -46.81 23.07
N ASP A 193 0.85 -47.92 22.37
CA ASP A 193 0.38 -48.15 21.00
C ASP A 193 -1.09 -48.62 20.99
N SER A 194 -1.68 -48.51 19.80
CA SER A 194 -2.96 -49.06 19.31
C SER A 194 -4.14 -48.08 19.41
N LYS A 195 -4.98 -47.89 18.40
CA LYS A 195 -5.44 -48.87 17.40
C LYS A 195 -6.11 -48.18 16.20
N SER A 196 -5.83 -48.73 15.03
CA SER A 196 -6.55 -48.60 13.76
C SER A 196 -7.84 -49.42 13.74
N ASP A 197 -8.91 -48.91 13.13
CA ASP A 197 -10.01 -49.68 12.51
C ASP A 197 -10.62 -48.73 11.44
N LEU A 198 -10.23 -48.81 10.16
CA LEU A 198 -10.79 -49.64 9.08
C LEU A 198 -12.32 -49.78 9.05
N GLU A 199 -12.87 -49.26 7.95
CA GLU A 199 -14.02 -49.70 7.13
C GLU A 199 -15.40 -49.81 7.79
N ASP A 200 -16.37 -49.07 7.23
CA ASP A 200 -17.51 -49.74 6.61
C ASP A 200 -18.07 -48.94 5.44
N VAL A 201 -18.33 -49.69 4.37
CA VAL A 201 -18.77 -49.28 3.03
C VAL A 201 -20.22 -49.74 2.84
N ASP A 202 -20.98 -48.90 2.11
CA ASP A 202 -22.19 -49.16 1.32
C ASP A 202 -23.58 -49.29 1.98
N PRO A 203 -24.67 -49.10 1.20
CA PRO A 203 -24.82 -48.40 -0.11
C PRO A 203 -25.80 -47.22 -0.11
#